data_AF-A0A2V7R4T9-F1
#
_entry.id   AF-A0A2V7R4T9-F1
#
_cell.length_a   1.000
_cell.length_b   1.000
_cell.length_c   1.000
_cell.angle_alpha   90.00
_cell.angle_beta   90.00
_cell.angle_gamma   90.00
#
_symmetry.space_group_name_H-M   'P 1'
#
loop_
_entity.id
_entity.type
_entity.pdbx_description
1 polymer ?
#
loop_
_entity_poly.entity_id
_entity_poly.type
_entity_poly.pdbx_seq_one_letter_code
_entity_poly.pdbx_strand_id
1 'polypeptide(L)' 'MTTTRGWQLALILTGLAACASPEASRARGGGPGADLGNHDRVADLHAGAKMYYRTPCRTVKVKCSGPMPAFGARGT' A
#
# COMPACT_ATOMS: atom_id res chain seq x y z
N MET A 1 44.13 1.22 -22.17
CA MET A 1 43.45 2.10 -21.19
C MET A 1 42.32 2.85 -21.88
N THR A 2 41.17 2.21 -22.09
CA THR A 2 39.95 2.83 -22.68
C THR A 2 38.67 2.34 -22.00
N THR A 3 38.79 1.39 -21.05
CA THR A 3 37.69 0.63 -20.47
C THR A 3 36.81 1.47 -19.54
N THR A 4 37.38 2.36 -18.73
CA THR A 4 36.64 3.16 -17.75
C THR A 4 35.73 4.20 -18.41
N ARG A 5 36.21 4.90 -19.44
CA ARG A 5 35.39 5.86 -20.20
C ARG A 5 34.27 5.17 -20.98
N GLY A 6 34.55 3.99 -21.55
CA GLY A 6 33.53 3.18 -22.22
C GLY A 6 32.42 2.74 -21.26
N TRP A 7 32.78 2.31 -20.05
CA TRP A 7 31.82 1.93 -19.02
C TRP A 7 30.96 3.09 -18.52
N GLN A 8 31.57 4.26 -18.31
CA GLN A 8 30.84 5.47 -17.94
C GLN A 8 29.81 5.87 -19.00
N LEU A 9 30.20 5.82 -20.28
CA LEU A 9 29.30 6.07 -21.40
C LEU A 9 28.15 5.06 -21.46
N ALA A 10 28.43 3.77 -21.24
CA ALA A 10 27.40 2.73 -21.22
C ALA A 10 26.38 2.96 -20.10
N LEU A 11 26.84 3.29 -18.88
CA LEU A 11 25.96 3.61 -17.75
C LEU A 11 25.06 4.81 -18.04
N ILE A 12 25.63 5.90 -18.57
CA ILE A 12 24.86 7.12 -18.91
C ILE A 12 23.78 6.80 -19.97
N LEU A 13 24.15 6.06 -21.02
CA LEU A 13 23.20 5.69 -22.08
C LEU A 13 22.07 4.80 -21.57
N THR A 14 22.36 3.83 -20.71
CA THR A 14 21.32 2.96 -20.11
C THR A 14 20.36 3.73 -19.19
N GLY A 15 20.86 4.70 -18.42
CA GLY A 15 20.02 5.55 -17.57
C GLY A 15 19.06 6.45 -18.36
N LEU A 16 19.51 6.99 -19.49
CA LEU A 16 18.67 7.79 -20.39
C LEU A 16 17.56 6.95 -21.06
N ALA A 17 17.89 5.71 -21.46
CA ALA A 17 16.91 4.80 -22.04
C ALA A 17 15.82 4.35 -21.04
N ALA A 18 16.15 4.27 -19.75
CA ALA A 18 15.18 3.92 -18.69
C ALA A 18 14.06 4.95 -18.54
N CYS A 19 14.31 6.22 -18.87
CA CYS A 19 13.32 7.29 -18.82
C CYS A 19 12.21 7.13 -19.88
N ALA A 20 12.53 6.46 -21.01
CA ALA A 20 11.57 6.11 -22.06
C ALA A 20 10.91 4.74 -21.84
N SER A 21 11.10 4.11 -20.68
CA SER A 21 10.48 2.81 -20.40
C SER A 21 8.97 2.95 -20.22
N PRO A 22 8.17 1.97 -20.66
CA PRO A 22 6.72 1.98 -20.46
C PRO A 22 6.33 2.00 -18.97
N GLU A 23 7.22 1.54 -18.08
CA GLU A 23 7.04 1.64 -16.64
C GLU A 23 7.15 3.07 -16.10
N ALA A 24 7.96 3.93 -16.73
CA ALA A 24 8.06 5.35 -16.34
C ALA A 24 6.76 6.11 -16.63
N SER A 25 6.02 5.70 -17.67
CA SER A 25 4.69 6.24 -17.98
C SER A 25 3.55 5.53 -17.23
N ARG A 26 3.85 4.52 -16.42
CA ARG A 26 2.83 3.74 -15.73
C ARG A 26 2.32 4.48 -14.49
N ALA A 27 1.20 5.17 -14.65
CA ALA A 27 0.45 5.71 -13.52
C ALA A 27 -0.34 4.58 -12.82
N ARG A 28 -0.07 4.34 -11.54
CA ARG A 28 -0.99 3.58 -10.67
C ARG A 28 -2.17 4.50 -10.30
N GLY A 29 -3.21 4.53 -11.13
CA GLY A 29 -4.48 5.19 -10.78
C GLY A 29 -4.90 6.33 -11.70
N GLY A 30 -5.11 6.04 -12.98
CA GLY A 30 -5.82 6.96 -13.91
C GLY A 30 -7.34 6.89 -13.82
N GLY A 31 -7.88 6.05 -12.93
CA GLY A 31 -9.30 6.03 -12.58
C GLY A 31 -9.51 6.67 -11.21
N PRO A 32 -10.76 7.01 -10.84
CA PRO A 32 -11.11 7.63 -9.56
C PRO A 32 -10.76 6.79 -8.31
N GLY A 33 -10.15 5.61 -8.48
CA GLY A 33 -9.79 4.66 -7.43
C GLY A 33 -8.70 5.11 -6.44
N ALA A 34 -8.27 6.37 -6.48
CA ALA A 34 -7.38 6.97 -5.47
C ALA A 34 -7.91 8.29 -4.91
N ASP A 35 -9.14 8.70 -5.26
CA ASP A 35 -9.78 9.84 -4.61
C ASP A 35 -10.29 9.41 -3.22
N LEU A 36 -9.83 10.10 -2.18
CA LEU A 36 -10.32 9.94 -0.80
C LEU A 36 -11.82 10.27 -0.67
N GLY A 37 -12.40 10.92 -1.70
CA GLY A 37 -13.83 11.17 -1.84
C GLY A 37 -14.62 10.11 -2.60
N ASN A 38 -13.97 9.17 -3.30
CA ASN A 38 -14.65 8.09 -4.04
C ASN A 38 -14.90 6.89 -3.14
N HIS A 39 -15.60 7.14 -2.04
CA HIS A 39 -16.16 6.10 -1.19
C HIS A 39 -17.68 6.15 -1.39
N ASP A 40 -18.23 5.07 -1.95
CA ASP A 40 -19.67 4.85 -1.96
C ASP A 40 -20.23 4.92 -0.52
N ARG A 41 -21.57 4.95 -0.38
CA ARG A 41 -22.22 4.92 0.94
C ARG A 41 -21.58 3.83 1.81
N VAL A 42 -21.29 4.17 3.07
CA VAL A 42 -20.83 3.20 4.08
C VAL A 42 -21.73 1.99 3.99
N ALA A 43 -21.14 0.84 3.67
CA ALA A 43 -21.89 -0.41 3.64
C ALA A 43 -22.33 -0.73 5.07
N ASP A 44 -23.64 -0.72 5.31
CA ASP A 44 -24.19 -1.10 6.60
C ASP A 44 -23.92 -2.58 6.86
N LEU A 45 -23.32 -2.86 8.03
CA LEU A 45 -23.13 -4.23 8.47
C LEU A 45 -24.46 -4.77 8.98
N HIS A 46 -25.04 -5.73 8.25
CA HIS A 46 -26.24 -6.41 8.73
C HIS A 46 -26.00 -7.11 10.08
N ALA A 47 -27.02 -7.07 10.94
CA ALA A 47 -27.01 -7.74 12.22
C ALA A 47 -26.67 -9.23 12.05
N GLY A 48 -25.65 -9.70 12.78
CA GLY A 48 -25.18 -11.08 12.71
C GLY A 48 -23.97 -11.33 11.80
N ALA A 49 -23.45 -10.31 11.11
CA ALA A 49 -22.22 -10.46 10.34
C ALA A 49 -21.02 -10.81 11.25
N LYS A 50 -20.27 -11.85 10.88
CA LYS A 50 -19.08 -12.32 11.60
C LYS A 50 -17.82 -11.89 10.84
N MET A 51 -17.39 -10.64 11.04
CA MET A 51 -16.21 -10.05 10.33
C MET A 51 -14.94 -10.90 10.45
N TYR A 52 -14.80 -11.67 11.53
CA TYR A 52 -13.63 -12.48 11.83
C TYR A 52 -13.94 -13.98 11.86
N TYR A 53 -14.89 -14.46 11.05
CA TYR A 53 -15.27 -15.87 11.02
C TYR A 53 -14.07 -16.76 10.66
N ARG A 54 -13.66 -17.61 11.60
CA ARG A 54 -12.49 -18.52 11.48
C ARG A 54 -11.16 -17.81 11.25
N THR A 55 -11.08 -16.50 11.45
CA THR A 55 -9.80 -15.79 11.42
C THR A 55 -9.00 -16.19 12.66
N PRO A 56 -7.80 -16.78 12.51
CA PRO A 56 -6.99 -17.15 13.65
C PRO A 56 -6.56 -15.90 14.44
N CYS A 57 -6.70 -15.94 15.76
CA CYS A 57 -6.27 -14.87 16.66
C CYS A 57 -4.74 -14.80 16.67
N ARG A 58 -4.16 -14.05 15.73
CA ARG A 58 -2.73 -13.76 15.66
C ARG A 58 -2.47 -12.27 15.79
N THR A 59 -2.89 -11.69 16.90
CA THR A 59 -2.42 -10.34 17.27
C THR A 59 -1.12 -10.50 18.06
N VAL A 60 -0.08 -9.80 17.61
CA VAL A 60 1.10 -9.59 18.46
C VAL A 60 0.63 -8.88 19.74
N LYS A 61 1.14 -9.31 20.90
CA LYS A 61 0.86 -8.62 22.18
C LYS A 61 1.46 -7.22 22.11
N VAL A 62 0.63 -6.24 21.74
CA VAL A 62 0.98 -4.83 21.77
C VAL A 62 0.42 -4.22 23.05
N LYS A 63 1.23 -3.41 23.74
CA LYS A 63 0.73 -2.59 24.83
C LYS A 63 -0.13 -1.49 24.20
N CYS A 64 -1.44 -1.51 24.45
CA CYS A 64 -2.31 -0.43 24.03
C CYS A 64 -1.97 0.83 24.84
N SER A 65 -1.15 1.73 24.30
CA SER A 65 -0.90 3.06 24.86
C SER A 65 -1.91 4.04 24.28
N GLY A 66 -2.97 4.31 25.02
CA GLY A 66 -4.00 5.27 24.63
C GLY A 66 -5.21 5.23 25.57
N PRO A 67 -6.08 6.26 25.54
CA PRO A 67 -7.35 6.20 26.24
C PRO A 67 -8.16 5.00 25.74
N MET A 68 -8.93 4.36 26.61
CA MET A 68 -9.78 3.24 26.21
C MET A 68 -10.75 3.71 25.12
N PRO A 69 -10.92 2.95 24.01
CA PRO A 69 -11.93 3.28 23.03
C PRO A 69 -13.31 3.25 23.69
N ALA A 70 -14.19 4.17 23.29
CA ALA A 70 -15.54 4.29 23.83
C ALA A 70 -16.45 3.09 23.50
N PHE A 71 -15.97 2.15 22.67
CA PHE A 71 -16.69 0.96 22.24
C PHE A 71 -15.76 -0.27 22.20
N GLY A 72 -16.33 -1.45 22.49
CA GLY A 72 -15.65 -2.75 22.53
C GLY A 72 -15.30 -3.22 23.94
N ALA A 73 -15.49 -4.51 24.21
CA ALA A 73 -15.06 -5.11 25.47
C ALA A 73 -13.53 -5.27 25.52
N ARG A 74 -12.94 -5.20 26.72
CA ARG A 74 -11.52 -5.57 26.90
C ARG A 74 -11.34 -7.01 26.43
N GLY A 75 -10.54 -7.20 25.37
CA GLY A 75 -10.09 -8.53 24.98
C GLY A 75 -9.28 -9.14 26.13
N THR A 76 -9.76 -10.27 26.64
CA THR A 76 -9.06 -11.14 27.61
C THR A 76 -7.96 -11.94 26.92
#